data_AF-A0A820DER5-F1
#
_entry.id   AF-A0A820DER5-F1
#
_cell.length_a   1.000
_cell.length_b   1.000
_cell.length_c   1.000
_cell.angle_alpha   90.00
_cell.angle_beta   90.00
_cell.angle_gamma   90.00
#
_symmetry.space_group_name_H-M   'P 1'
#
loop_
_entity.id
_entity.type
_entity.pdbx_description
1 polymer ?
#
loop_
_entity_poly.entity_id
_entity_poly.type
_entity_poly.pdbx_seq_one_letter_code
_entity_poly.pdbx_strand_id
1 'polypeptide(L)'
;GSFFTLFLTLPAFAFCFVCHLNELTSEQWNLCQENVNKIIFEIIRIFLKSKLVDGTFYHFFGDDFLRLFLARFVFCYAVLRLHRSFKGSGFYPSSQPQLSNDLLENVQVHKTILELSALLNVRQLFLEGPLATLE
;
A
#
# COMPACT_ATOMS: atom_id res chain seq x y z
N GLY A 1 -1.60 -18.26 -4.89
CA GLY A 1 -1.20 -16.95 -5.44
C GLY A 1 -0.31 -16.25 -4.45
N SER A 2 0.48 -15.26 -4.88
CA SER A 2 1.29 -14.46 -3.95
C SER A 2 0.43 -13.42 -3.23
N PHE A 3 0.91 -12.88 -2.10
CA PHE A 3 0.27 -11.73 -1.43
C PHE A 3 0.04 -10.58 -2.40
N PHE A 4 1.01 -10.31 -3.28
CA PHE A 4 0.93 -9.29 -4.32
C PHE A 4 -0.31 -9.44 -5.21
N THR A 5 -0.60 -10.66 -5.71
CA THR A 5 -1.83 -10.90 -6.49
C THR A 5 -3.10 -10.57 -5.70
N LEU A 6 -3.12 -10.88 -4.40
CA LEU A 6 -4.26 -10.59 -3.53
C LEU A 6 -4.46 -9.08 -3.30
N PHE A 7 -3.37 -8.32 -3.10
CA PHE A 7 -3.44 -6.85 -3.01
C PHE A 7 -3.90 -6.20 -4.33
N LEU A 8 -3.49 -6.76 -5.47
CA LEU A 8 -3.91 -6.25 -6.79
C LEU A 8 -5.40 -6.48 -7.08
N THR A 9 -6.01 -7.56 -6.57
CA THR A 9 -7.43 -7.87 -6.80
C THR A 9 -8.35 -7.34 -5.71
N LEU A 10 -8.00 -7.56 -4.44
CA LEU A 10 -8.84 -7.31 -3.26
C LEU A 10 -8.00 -6.65 -2.14
N PRO A 11 -7.57 -5.38 -2.28
CA PRO A 11 -6.60 -4.75 -1.39
C PRO A 11 -7.05 -4.70 0.08
N ALA A 12 -8.34 -4.48 0.36
CA ALA A 12 -8.86 -4.48 1.73
C ALA A 12 -8.82 -5.87 2.37
N PHE A 13 -9.19 -6.91 1.62
CA PHE A 13 -9.08 -8.29 2.08
C PHE A 13 -7.60 -8.68 2.28
N ALA A 14 -6.71 -8.27 1.38
CA ALA A 14 -5.28 -8.52 1.48
C ALA A 14 -4.68 -7.88 2.75
N PHE A 15 -5.05 -6.64 3.07
CA PHE A 15 -4.67 -5.98 4.32
C PHE A 15 -5.15 -6.76 5.54
N CYS A 16 -6.43 -7.13 5.60
CA CYS A 16 -6.98 -7.94 6.69
C CYS A 16 -6.28 -9.29 6.84
N PHE A 17 -6.01 -9.97 5.72
CA PHE A 17 -5.36 -11.26 5.68
C PHE A 17 -3.93 -11.22 6.23
N VAL A 18 -3.11 -10.23 5.85
CA VAL A 18 -1.76 -10.08 6.42
C VAL A 18 -1.76 -9.64 7.89
N CYS A 19 -2.82 -8.97 8.34
CA CYS A 19 -3.02 -8.60 9.75
C CYS A 19 -3.69 -9.71 10.59
N HIS A 20 -3.97 -10.88 10.01
CA HIS A 20 -4.71 -11.99 10.65
C HIS A 20 -6.12 -11.63 11.17
N LEU A 21 -6.78 -10.66 10.53
CA LEU A 21 -8.15 -10.25 10.81
C LEU A 21 -9.14 -11.22 10.12
N ASN A 22 -9.37 -12.37 10.75
CA ASN A 22 -10.21 -13.44 10.22
C ASN A 22 -11.72 -13.21 10.42
N GLU A 23 -12.09 -12.46 11.46
CA GLU A 23 -13.47 -12.20 11.86
C GLU A 23 -13.67 -10.70 12.05
N LEU A 24 -14.26 -10.03 11.07
CA LEU A 24 -14.64 -8.62 11.12
C LEU A 24 -16.16 -8.50 11.09
N THR A 25 -16.71 -7.57 11.86
CA THR A 25 -18.11 -7.19 11.70
C THR A 25 -18.33 -6.51 10.34
N SER A 26 -19.56 -6.52 9.83
CA SER A 26 -19.91 -5.82 8.58
C SER A 26 -19.53 -4.33 8.62
N GLU A 27 -19.61 -3.69 9.80
CA GLU A 27 -19.19 -2.32 10.03
C GLU A 27 -17.67 -2.14 9.90
N GLN A 28 -16.87 -2.98 10.57
CA GLN A 28 -15.42 -2.95 10.48
C GLN A 28 -14.92 -3.27 9.07
N TRP A 29 -15.58 -4.19 8.36
CA TRP A 29 -15.28 -4.53 6.97
C TRP A 29 -15.57 -3.34 6.03
N ASN A 30 -16.71 -2.67 6.18
CA ASN A 30 -17.04 -1.47 5.42
C ASN A 30 -16.05 -0.32 5.71
N LEU A 31 -15.71 -0.10 6.98
CA LEU A 31 -14.71 0.89 7.40
C LEU A 31 -13.33 0.59 6.79
N CYS A 32 -12.90 -0.68 6.79
CA CYS A 32 -11.64 -1.10 6.17
C CYS A 32 -11.64 -0.81 4.67
N GLN A 33 -12.67 -1.24 3.94
CA GLN A 33 -12.79 -0.99 2.50
C GLN A 33 -12.80 0.51 2.17
N GLU A 34 -13.53 1.32 2.92
CA GLU A 34 -13.61 2.77 2.68
C GLU A 34 -12.24 3.44 2.89
N ASN A 35 -11.53 3.09 3.97
CA ASN A 35 -10.20 3.64 4.24
C ASN A 35 -9.14 3.15 3.23
N VAL A 36 -9.16 1.87 2.84
CA VAL A 36 -8.25 1.36 1.79
C VAL A 36 -8.51 2.04 0.44
N ASN A 37 -9.77 2.31 0.09
CA ASN A 37 -10.11 3.10 -1.11
C ASN A 37 -9.58 4.54 -0.99
N LYS A 38 -9.74 5.21 0.16
CA LYS A 38 -9.16 6.55 0.41
C LYS A 38 -7.63 6.55 0.26
N ILE A 39 -6.93 5.56 0.79
CA ILE A 39 -5.47 5.42 0.66
C ILE A 39 -5.08 5.25 -0.82
N ILE A 40 -5.78 4.39 -1.57
CA ILE A 40 -5.55 4.19 -3.01
C ILE A 40 -5.77 5.50 -3.79
N PHE A 41 -6.83 6.27 -3.49
CA PHE A 41 -7.06 7.57 -4.11
C PHE A 41 -5.98 8.61 -3.76
N GLU A 42 -5.49 8.64 -2.51
CA GLU A 42 -4.39 9.55 -2.13
C GLU A 42 -3.08 9.16 -2.83
N ILE A 43 -2.78 7.85 -2.98
CA ILE A 43 -1.64 7.39 -3.79
C ILE A 43 -1.78 7.89 -5.23
N ILE A 44 -2.93 7.69 -5.89
CA ILE A 44 -3.18 8.19 -7.26
C ILE A 44 -2.93 9.71 -7.35
N ARG A 45 -3.42 10.46 -6.36
CA ARG A 45 -3.27 11.91 -6.25
C ARG A 45 -1.82 12.36 -6.02
N ILE A 46 -1.02 11.59 -5.27
CA ILE A 46 0.42 11.83 -5.06
C ILE A 46 1.16 11.65 -6.39
N PHE A 47 0.88 10.57 -7.13
CA PHE A 47 1.51 10.33 -8.44
C PHE A 47 1.18 11.44 -9.45
N LEU A 48 -0.10 11.80 -9.59
CA LEU A 48 -0.54 12.87 -10.51
C LEU A 48 0.08 14.25 -10.22
N LYS A 49 0.60 14.47 -9.01
CA LYS A 49 1.29 15.71 -8.61
C LYS A 49 2.81 15.60 -8.61
N SER A 50 3.35 14.38 -8.65
CA SER A 50 4.79 14.15 -8.51
C SER A 50 5.52 14.36 -9.84
N LYS A 51 6.46 15.30 -9.84
CA LYS A 51 7.40 15.53 -10.96
C LYS A 51 8.49 14.45 -11.06
N LEU A 52 8.51 13.50 -10.12
CA LEU A 52 9.48 12.39 -10.03
C LEU A 52 8.95 11.11 -10.70
N VAL A 53 7.73 11.16 -11.23
CA VAL A 53 7.15 10.12 -12.08
C VAL A 53 7.77 10.24 -13.47
N ASP A 54 8.59 9.25 -13.85
CA ASP A 54 9.17 9.14 -15.19
C ASP A 54 8.06 9.31 -16.27
N GLY A 55 8.38 9.96 -17.40
CA GLY A 55 7.44 10.14 -18.51
C GLY A 55 6.82 8.82 -18.99
N THR A 56 7.50 7.68 -18.81
CA THR A 56 6.96 6.34 -19.04
C THR A 56 5.71 6.06 -18.19
N PHE A 57 5.73 6.38 -16.89
CA PHE A 57 4.58 6.20 -16.01
C PHE A 57 3.46 7.20 -16.31
N TYR A 58 3.77 8.39 -16.86
CA TYR A 58 2.74 9.36 -17.24
C TYR A 58 1.77 8.78 -18.29
N HIS A 59 2.27 7.94 -19.20
CA HIS A 59 1.45 7.22 -20.17
C HIS A 59 0.55 6.16 -19.50
N PHE A 60 1.05 5.44 -18.48
CA PHE A 60 0.25 4.50 -17.69
C PHE A 60 -0.87 5.18 -16.89
N PHE A 61 -0.68 6.43 -16.44
CA PHE A 61 -1.71 7.17 -15.71
C PHE A 61 -2.88 7.64 -16.59
N GLY A 62 -2.70 7.65 -17.92
CA GLY A 62 -3.77 7.89 -18.89
C GLY A 62 -4.78 6.73 -19.01
N ASP A 63 -4.43 5.54 -18.54
CA ASP A 63 -5.33 4.37 -18.48
C ASP A 63 -5.81 4.14 -17.04
N ASP A 64 -7.12 3.97 -16.87
CA ASP A 64 -7.75 3.84 -15.54
C ASP A 64 -7.36 2.53 -14.83
N PHE A 65 -7.16 1.44 -15.57
CA PHE A 65 -6.76 0.15 -15.00
C PHE A 65 -5.30 0.17 -14.56
N LEU A 66 -4.39 0.68 -15.39
CA LEU A 66 -2.97 0.80 -15.06
C LEU A 66 -2.72 1.80 -13.93
N ARG A 67 -3.45 2.91 -13.90
CA ARG A 67 -3.44 3.87 -12.78
C ARG A 67 -3.86 3.21 -11.46
N LEU A 68 -4.93 2.42 -11.47
CA LEU A 68 -5.40 1.69 -10.30
C LEU A 68 -4.44 0.55 -9.90
N PHE A 69 -3.84 -0.13 -10.88
CA PHE A 69 -2.84 -1.18 -10.68
C PHE A 69 -1.60 -0.64 -9.97
N LEU A 70 -1.04 0.49 -10.44
CA LEU A 70 0.11 1.15 -9.81
C LEU A 70 -0.21 1.62 -8.38
N ALA A 71 -1.41 2.13 -8.13
CA ALA A 71 -1.81 2.52 -6.78
C ALA A 71 -1.93 1.32 -5.83
N ARG A 72 -2.46 0.18 -6.31
CA ARG A 72 -2.51 -1.08 -5.54
C ARG A 72 -1.13 -1.70 -5.33
N PHE A 73 -0.21 -1.56 -6.29
CA PHE A 73 1.20 -1.95 -6.15
C PHE A 73 1.87 -1.19 -5.00
N VAL A 74 1.72 0.13 -4.95
CA VAL A 74 2.30 0.99 -3.90
C VAL A 74 1.67 0.69 -2.54
N PHE A 75 0.35 0.50 -2.48
CA PHE A 75 -0.33 0.09 -1.26
C PHE A 75 0.20 -1.26 -0.73
N CYS A 76 0.37 -2.26 -1.61
CA CYS A 76 1.00 -3.53 -1.27
C CYS A 76 2.41 -3.36 -0.71
N TYR A 77 3.26 -2.59 -1.41
CA TYR A 77 4.62 -2.29 -0.98
C TYR A 77 4.64 -1.68 0.42
N ALA A 78 3.89 -0.60 0.63
CA ALA A 78 3.88 0.14 1.89
C ALA A 78 3.34 -0.69 3.06
N VAL A 79 2.26 -1.47 2.86
CA VAL A 79 1.72 -2.36 3.90
C VAL A 79 2.75 -3.41 4.32
N LEU A 80 3.40 -4.08 3.36
CA LEU A 80 4.40 -5.10 3.66
C LEU A 80 5.68 -4.49 4.28
N ARG A 81 6.14 -3.33 3.79
CA ARG A 81 7.32 -2.62 4.31
C ARG A 81 7.17 -2.22 5.79
N LEU A 82 6.00 -1.68 6.16
CA LEU A 82 5.69 -1.24 7.52
C LEU A 82 5.41 -2.38 8.50
N HIS A 83 4.89 -3.52 8.02
CA HIS A 83 4.48 -4.64 8.85
C HIS A 83 5.69 -5.47 9.34
N ARG A 84 5.75 -5.79 10.64
CA ARG A 84 6.95 -6.35 11.28
C ARG A 84 7.32 -7.75 10.79
N SER A 85 6.35 -8.55 10.36
CA SER A 85 6.56 -9.93 9.91
C SER A 85 7.18 -10.05 8.51
N PHE A 86 7.24 -8.96 7.74
CA PHE A 86 7.83 -8.96 6.39
C PHE A 86 9.11 -8.11 6.42
N LYS A 87 10.27 -8.75 6.28
CA LYS A 87 11.59 -8.12 6.39
C LYS A 87 12.52 -8.68 5.32
N GLY A 88 13.26 -7.79 4.66
CA GLY A 88 14.05 -8.09 3.47
C GLY A 88 13.28 -7.85 2.17
N SER A 89 14.03 -7.49 1.13
CA SER A 89 13.51 -7.10 -0.19
C SER A 89 12.64 -8.16 -0.88
N GLY A 90 12.90 -9.45 -0.62
CA GLY A 90 12.15 -10.56 -1.20
C GLY A 90 10.65 -10.64 -0.84
N PHE A 91 10.18 -9.87 0.15
CA PHE A 91 8.75 -9.74 0.44
C PHE A 91 8.06 -8.60 -0.30
N TYR A 92 8.82 -7.62 -0.80
CA TYR A 92 8.25 -6.40 -1.38
C TYR A 92 8.10 -6.55 -2.89
N PRO A 93 7.00 -6.07 -3.50
CA PRO A 93 6.82 -6.15 -4.94
C PRO A 93 7.83 -5.23 -5.64
N SER A 94 8.42 -5.70 -6.74
CA SER A 94 9.37 -4.95 -7.57
C SER A 94 8.76 -4.64 -8.94
N SER A 95 9.20 -3.55 -9.56
CA SER A 95 8.69 -3.10 -10.87
C SER A 95 9.83 -2.89 -11.88
N GLN A 96 9.51 -2.95 -13.17
CA GLN A 96 10.39 -2.47 -14.24
C GLN A 96 9.53 -1.65 -15.23
N PRO A 97 9.80 -0.35 -15.44
CA PRO A 97 10.82 0.46 -14.76
C PRO A 97 10.62 0.55 -13.24
N GLN A 98 11.68 0.88 -12.51
CA GLN A 98 11.65 1.08 -11.06
C GLN A 98 10.84 2.34 -10.71
N LEU A 99 9.99 2.25 -9.69
CA LEU A 99 9.34 3.43 -9.11
C LEU A 99 10.33 4.18 -8.20
N SER A 100 10.20 5.51 -8.11
CA SER A 100 10.99 6.29 -7.12
C SER A 100 10.62 5.90 -5.68
N ASN A 101 11.63 5.80 -4.81
CA ASN A 101 11.44 5.59 -3.38
C ASN A 101 10.57 6.68 -2.73
N ASP A 102 10.58 7.93 -3.25
CA ASP A 102 9.73 9.03 -2.75
C ASP A 102 8.22 8.76 -2.94
N LEU A 103 7.87 7.87 -3.87
CA LEU A 103 6.51 7.40 -4.12
C LEU A 103 6.19 6.13 -3.33
N LEU A 104 7.14 5.19 -3.25
CA LEU A 104 6.98 3.91 -2.55
C LEU A 104 6.94 4.06 -1.03
N GLU A 105 7.80 4.94 -0.49
CA GLU A 105 8.00 5.14 0.95
C GLU A 105 7.39 6.49 1.42
N ASN A 106 6.35 6.96 0.73
CA ASN A 106 5.74 8.26 0.97
C ASN A 106 5.13 8.37 2.38
N VAL A 107 5.57 9.39 3.14
CA VAL A 107 5.20 9.60 4.55
C VAL A 107 3.67 9.70 4.77
N GLN A 108 2.93 10.31 3.84
CA GLN A 108 1.47 10.45 3.98
C GLN A 108 0.74 9.12 3.73
N VAL A 109 1.25 8.28 2.82
CA VAL A 109 0.76 6.92 2.59
C VAL A 109 1.04 6.04 3.81
N HIS A 110 2.25 6.12 4.37
CA HIS A 110 2.58 5.41 5.61
C HIS A 110 1.68 5.84 6.77
N LYS A 111 1.50 7.14 6.99
CA LYS A 111 0.62 7.66 8.05
C LYS A 111 -0.80 7.10 7.96
N THR A 112 -1.40 7.12 6.77
CA THR A 112 -2.78 6.65 6.57
C THR A 112 -2.93 5.12 6.70
N ILE A 113 -1.91 4.34 6.37
CA ILE A 113 -1.86 2.89 6.68
C ILE A 113 -1.77 2.64 8.19
N LEU A 114 -0.96 3.43 8.91
CA LEU A 114 -0.84 3.32 10.37
C LEU A 114 -2.16 3.73 11.07
N GLU A 115 -2.84 4.77 10.59
CA GLU A 115 -4.18 5.18 11.04
C GLU A 115 -5.21 4.06 10.82
N LEU A 116 -5.25 3.44 9.64
CA LEU A 116 -6.10 2.26 9.37
C LEU A 116 -5.79 1.10 10.32
N SER A 117 -4.51 0.81 10.59
CA SER A 117 -4.12 -0.25 11.51
C SER A 117 -4.57 0.01 12.95
N ALA A 118 -4.61 1.28 13.37
CA ALA A 118 -5.15 1.69 14.67
C ALA A 118 -6.68 1.56 14.73
N LEU A 119 -7.40 1.99 13.69
CA LEU A 119 -8.86 1.82 13.59
C LEU A 119 -9.30 0.35 13.67
N LEU A 120 -8.46 -0.57 13.20
CA LEU A 120 -8.71 -2.02 13.23
C LEU A 120 -8.05 -2.75 14.41
N ASN A 121 -7.52 -2.03 15.41
CA ASN A 121 -6.86 -2.57 16.61
C ASN A 121 -5.69 -3.54 16.30
N VAL A 122 -5.01 -3.33 15.17
CA VAL A 122 -3.83 -4.07 14.72
C VAL A 122 -2.67 -3.10 14.50
N ARG A 123 -2.44 -2.19 15.46
CA ARG A 123 -1.40 -1.13 15.41
C ARG A 123 -0.05 -1.57 15.97
N GLN A 124 -0.08 -2.58 16.84
CA GLN A 124 0.91 -3.66 16.83
C GLN A 124 1.01 -4.29 15.42
N LEU A 125 1.82 -5.32 15.19
CA LEU A 125 2.19 -5.75 13.83
C LEU A 125 2.97 -4.67 13.03
N PHE A 126 2.48 -3.47 12.81
CA PHE A 126 3.22 -2.37 12.15
C PHE A 126 4.32 -1.79 13.07
N LEU A 127 5.34 -1.18 12.47
CA LEU A 127 6.45 -0.53 13.17
C LEU A 127 6.22 0.98 13.37
N GLU A 128 6.87 1.55 14.39
CA GLU A 128 7.07 2.99 14.57
C GLU A 128 8.56 3.28 14.47
N GLY A 129 8.95 4.17 13.55
CA GLY A 129 10.33 4.59 13.38
C GLY A 129 10.65 4.99 11.96
N PRO A 130 11.69 5.82 11.75
CA PRO A 130 12.13 6.20 10.42
C PRO A 130 12.56 4.97 9.63
N LEU A 131 12.39 5.05 8.31
CA LEU A 131 12.82 4.05 7.34
C LEU A 131 14.24 3.59 7.65
N ALA A 132 14.35 2.38 8.19
CA ALA A 132 15.64 1.80 8.52
C ALA A 132 16.41 1.59 7.21
N THR A 133 17.49 2.36 7.08
CA THR A 133 18.62 2.14 6.17
C THR A 133 19.27 0.80 6.49
N LEU A 134 18.70 -0.24 5.89
CA LEU A 134 19.12 -1.65 5.86
C LEU A 134 18.49 -2.19 4.55
N GLU A 135 19.11 -2.08 3.37
CA GLU A 135 20.50 -2.30 2.97
C GLU A 135 20.92 -1.37 1.82
#